data_AF-A0A7J9G6U0-F1
#
_entry.id   AF-A0A7J9G6U0-F1
#
_cell.length_a   1.000
_cell.length_b   1.000
_cell.length_c   1.000
_cell.angle_alpha   90.00
_cell.angle_beta   90.00
_cell.angle_gamma   90.00
#
_symmetry.space_group_name_H-M   'P 1'
#
loop_
_entity.id
_entity.type
_entity.pdbx_description
1 polymer ?
#
loop_
_entity_poly.entity_id
_entity_poly.type
_entity_poly.pdbx_seq_one_letter_code
_entity_poly.pdbx_strand_id
1 'polypeptide(L)'
;VASGRFGVTPTFLANADQLEIKIAQGAKPGEGGQLPGKKVSAYIAKLRNSKPGVPLISPPPHHDIYSIEDLAQLIFDLHQVNPKAKVSVKLVAEAGIGTVASGVAKANADVIQISGHDGGTGASPISSIKHAGGPWELGLTETHQTLIENGLRERVILRVDGGFRSGVDVLMAAAMGADEYGFGSLAMIATGCVMARICHTNNCPVGVASQREELRARFPGVPGDLVNFFLYVAEEVRGMLAQLGYEKLDDIIGRTDLLKPRDISLVKTQHLDLNYILSNVGLPKWSSTAIRTQEVHSNGPVLDDILLSDPE
;
A
#
# COMPACT_ATOMS: atom_id res chain seq x y z
N VAL A 1 -2.61 -4.02 -10.53
CA VAL A 1 -3.37 -5.20 -11.00
C VAL A 1 -4.23 -5.73 -9.86
N ALA A 2 -5.57 -5.75 -10.03
CA ALA A 2 -6.51 -6.22 -9.01
C ALA A 2 -7.47 -7.27 -9.61
N SER A 3 -8.23 -7.98 -8.77
CA SER A 3 -9.08 -9.13 -9.15
C SER A 3 -9.97 -8.90 -10.38
N GLY A 4 -10.59 -7.73 -10.51
CA GLY A 4 -11.47 -7.42 -11.65
C GLY A 4 -10.75 -7.14 -12.98
N ARG A 5 -9.41 -7.03 -12.99
CA ARG A 5 -8.57 -6.70 -14.16
C ARG A 5 -9.03 -5.50 -15.01
N PHE A 6 -9.86 -4.63 -14.44
CA PHE A 6 -10.36 -3.45 -15.13
C PHE A 6 -9.19 -2.53 -15.53
N GLY A 7 -9.11 -2.21 -16.83
CA GLY A 7 -8.07 -1.33 -17.38
C GLY A 7 -6.68 -1.96 -17.49
N VAL A 8 -6.54 -3.27 -17.21
CA VAL A 8 -5.26 -3.97 -17.38
C VAL A 8 -5.08 -4.29 -18.86
N THR A 9 -4.14 -3.59 -19.51
CA THR A 9 -3.78 -3.76 -20.92
C THR A 9 -2.25 -3.75 -21.05
N PRO A 10 -1.66 -4.29 -22.15
CA PRO A 10 -0.22 -4.24 -22.35
C PRO A 10 0.34 -2.81 -22.28
N THR A 11 -0.31 -1.84 -22.91
CA THR A 11 0.09 -0.43 -22.85
C THR A 11 0.02 0.13 -21.42
N PHE A 12 -1.01 -0.21 -20.64
CA PHE A 12 -1.10 0.21 -19.24
C PHE A 12 0.07 -0.36 -18.41
N LEU A 13 0.41 -1.64 -18.60
CA LEU A 13 1.47 -2.30 -17.85
C LEU A 13 2.87 -1.81 -18.24
N ALA A 14 3.10 -1.59 -19.54
CA ALA A 14 4.40 -1.15 -20.06
C ALA A 14 4.75 0.31 -19.73
N ASN A 15 3.77 1.15 -19.34
CA ASN A 15 3.98 2.57 -19.01
C ASN A 15 4.09 2.82 -17.49
N ALA A 16 4.22 1.77 -16.67
CA ALA A 16 4.33 1.90 -15.22
C ALA A 16 5.79 1.76 -14.77
N ASP A 17 6.22 2.57 -13.80
CA ASP A 17 7.48 2.39 -13.08
C ASP A 17 7.39 1.28 -12.01
N GLN A 18 6.16 1.00 -11.55
CA GLN A 18 5.87 -0.02 -10.56
C GLN A 18 4.48 -0.62 -10.81
N LEU A 19 4.34 -1.94 -10.65
CA LEU A 19 3.11 -2.69 -10.83
C LEU A 19 2.66 -3.29 -9.49
N GLU A 20 1.52 -2.82 -8.95
CA GLU A 20 1.00 -3.32 -7.67
C GLU A 20 -0.04 -4.44 -7.85
N ILE A 21 0.28 -5.66 -7.41
CA ILE A 21 -0.69 -6.74 -7.20
C ILE A 21 -1.46 -6.44 -5.92
N LYS A 22 -2.75 -6.16 -6.06
CA LYS A 22 -3.63 -5.83 -4.93
C LYS A 22 -4.36 -7.07 -4.44
N ILE A 23 -3.77 -7.77 -3.46
CA ILE A 23 -4.43 -8.90 -2.79
C ILE A 23 -5.61 -8.39 -1.94
N ALA A 24 -5.41 -7.33 -1.16
CA ALA A 24 -6.42 -6.85 -0.23
C ALA A 24 -6.34 -5.32 0.02
N GLN A 25 -7.28 -4.80 0.81
CA GLN A 25 -7.24 -3.44 1.35
C GLN A 25 -7.83 -3.38 2.76
N GLY A 26 -7.29 -2.51 3.63
CA GLY A 26 -7.66 -2.48 5.06
C GLY A 26 -9.15 -2.35 5.34
N ALA A 27 -9.88 -1.55 4.55
CA ALA A 27 -11.31 -1.30 4.76
C ALA A 27 -12.24 -2.49 4.45
N LYS A 28 -11.73 -3.54 3.79
CA LYS A 28 -12.46 -4.76 3.43
C LYS A 28 -11.49 -5.84 2.91
N PRO A 29 -10.75 -6.50 3.80
CA PRO A 29 -9.65 -7.37 3.40
C PRO A 29 -10.10 -8.61 2.63
N GLY A 30 -11.20 -9.23 3.04
CA GLY A 30 -11.75 -10.45 2.42
C GLY A 30 -12.66 -10.22 1.21
N GLU A 31 -12.66 -9.04 0.62
CA GLU A 31 -13.61 -8.68 -0.45
C GLU A 31 -12.98 -7.91 -1.62
N GLY A 32 -13.68 -7.92 -2.76
CA GLY A 32 -13.30 -7.18 -3.95
C GLY A 32 -13.63 -5.68 -3.91
N GLY A 33 -13.13 -4.98 -4.95
CA GLY A 33 -13.51 -3.60 -5.22
C GLY A 33 -15.00 -3.44 -5.48
N GLN A 34 -15.58 -2.32 -5.05
CA GLN A 34 -16.99 -2.02 -5.26
C GLN A 34 -17.12 -0.62 -5.87
N LEU A 35 -17.79 -0.52 -7.01
CA LEU A 35 -18.17 0.74 -7.64
C LEU A 35 -19.67 0.73 -7.93
N PRO A 36 -20.48 1.54 -7.21
CA PRO A 36 -21.91 1.62 -7.45
C PRO A 36 -22.23 1.99 -8.89
N GLY A 37 -23.26 1.38 -9.49
CA GLY A 37 -23.61 1.57 -10.91
C GLY A 37 -23.82 3.03 -11.31
N LYS A 38 -24.38 3.85 -10.40
CA LYS A 38 -24.51 5.31 -10.60
C LYS A 38 -23.19 6.07 -10.78
N LYS A 39 -22.05 5.46 -10.42
CA LYS A 39 -20.70 5.98 -10.65
C LYS A 39 -20.03 5.35 -11.87
N VAL A 40 -20.71 4.46 -12.59
CA VAL A 40 -20.24 3.84 -13.82
C VAL A 40 -20.79 4.66 -14.99
N SER A 41 -20.23 5.87 -15.16
CA SER A 41 -20.54 6.73 -16.31
C SER A 41 -20.07 6.09 -17.62
N ALA A 42 -20.49 6.62 -18.77
CA ALA A 42 -20.01 6.15 -20.08
C ALA A 42 -18.48 6.19 -20.20
N TYR A 43 -17.85 7.23 -19.63
CA TYR A 43 -16.39 7.35 -19.55
C TYR A 43 -15.76 6.21 -18.74
N ILE A 44 -16.28 5.94 -17.54
CA ILE A 44 -15.77 4.87 -16.67
C ILE A 44 -16.00 3.49 -17.31
N ALA A 45 -17.16 3.27 -17.92
CA ALA A 45 -17.49 2.04 -18.62
C ALA A 45 -16.51 1.76 -19.77
N LYS A 46 -16.19 2.79 -20.57
CA LYS A 46 -15.18 2.71 -21.63
C LYS A 46 -13.80 2.32 -21.09
N LEU A 47 -13.33 2.98 -20.04
CA LEU A 47 -12.03 2.68 -19.42
C LEU A 47 -11.93 1.25 -18.88
N ARG A 48 -13.05 0.71 -18.41
CA ARG A 48 -13.13 -0.60 -17.75
C ARG A 48 -13.62 -1.72 -18.67
N ASN A 49 -13.87 -1.41 -19.93
CA ASN A 49 -14.53 -2.30 -20.89
C ASN A 49 -15.79 -2.96 -20.29
N SER A 50 -16.62 -2.15 -19.63
CA SER A 50 -17.84 -2.58 -18.93
C SER A 50 -19.09 -1.89 -19.48
N LYS A 51 -20.27 -2.22 -18.92
CA LYS A 51 -21.54 -1.60 -19.32
C LYS A 51 -21.84 -0.35 -18.47
N PRO A 52 -22.19 0.80 -19.08
CA PRO A 52 -22.61 1.99 -18.34
C PRO A 52 -23.77 1.72 -17.38
N GLY A 53 -23.75 2.32 -16.20
CA GLY A 53 -24.80 2.20 -15.19
C GLY A 53 -24.82 0.89 -14.40
N VAL A 54 -24.07 -0.14 -14.83
CA VAL A 54 -24.04 -1.45 -14.17
C VAL A 54 -23.04 -1.43 -13.00
N PRO A 55 -23.43 -1.82 -11.77
CA PRO A 55 -22.50 -1.91 -10.65
C PRO A 55 -21.33 -2.84 -10.94
N LEU A 56 -20.12 -2.43 -10.54
CA LEU A 56 -18.92 -3.26 -10.66
C LEU A 56 -18.51 -3.75 -9.28
N ILE A 57 -18.86 -4.99 -8.98
CA ILE A 57 -18.38 -5.73 -7.81
C ILE A 57 -17.32 -6.67 -8.33
N SER A 58 -16.06 -6.43 -7.96
CA SER A 58 -14.97 -7.30 -8.39
C SER A 58 -15.03 -8.62 -7.62
N PRO A 59 -14.61 -9.75 -8.21
CA PRO A 59 -14.44 -10.99 -7.46
C PRO A 59 -13.56 -10.74 -6.23
N PRO A 60 -13.85 -11.37 -5.07
CA PRO A 60 -12.94 -11.29 -3.94
C PRO A 60 -11.53 -11.80 -4.26
N PRO A 61 -11.33 -13.00 -4.83
CA PRO A 61 -10.00 -13.47 -5.18
C PRO A 61 -9.54 -12.96 -6.54
N HIS A 62 -8.22 -12.95 -6.73
CA HIS A 62 -7.62 -13.03 -8.05
C HIS A 62 -7.85 -14.46 -8.58
N HIS A 63 -8.49 -14.61 -9.74
CA HIS A 63 -8.81 -15.94 -10.28
C HIS A 63 -7.60 -16.71 -10.84
N ASP A 64 -6.46 -16.04 -10.89
CA ASP A 64 -5.13 -16.54 -11.24
C ASP A 64 -4.19 -16.60 -10.02
N ILE A 65 -4.71 -16.47 -8.79
CA ILE A 65 -3.93 -16.62 -7.56
C ILE A 65 -4.72 -17.43 -6.54
N TYR A 66 -4.44 -18.73 -6.42
CA TYR A 66 -5.04 -19.61 -5.41
C TYR A 66 -4.02 -20.20 -4.43
N SER A 67 -2.74 -19.91 -4.65
CA SER A 67 -1.61 -20.38 -3.87
C SER A 67 -0.43 -19.39 -3.98
N ILE A 68 0.67 -19.65 -3.26
CA ILE A 68 1.83 -18.76 -3.30
C ILE A 68 2.60 -18.90 -4.63
N GLU A 69 2.59 -20.09 -5.22
CA GLU A 69 3.17 -20.37 -6.52
C GLU A 69 2.40 -19.69 -7.65
N ASP A 70 1.07 -19.57 -7.54
CA ASP A 70 0.28 -18.78 -8.49
C ASP A 70 0.58 -17.27 -8.38
N LEU A 71 0.81 -16.78 -7.15
CA LEU A 71 1.27 -15.39 -6.97
C LEU A 71 2.64 -15.19 -7.62
N ALA A 72 3.56 -16.15 -7.46
CA ALA A 72 4.86 -16.11 -8.12
C ALA A 72 4.71 -16.09 -9.65
N GLN A 73 3.77 -16.85 -10.21
CA GLN A 73 3.48 -16.81 -11.64
C GLN A 73 2.99 -15.45 -12.09
N LEU A 74 2.07 -14.80 -11.36
CA LEU A 74 1.64 -13.46 -11.72
C LEU A 74 2.77 -12.42 -11.59
N ILE A 75 3.65 -12.55 -10.59
CA ILE A 75 4.84 -11.69 -10.47
C ILE A 75 5.74 -11.88 -11.69
N PHE A 76 6.00 -13.14 -12.07
CA PHE A 76 6.77 -13.49 -13.27
C PHE A 76 6.17 -12.85 -14.53
N ASP A 77 4.86 -12.96 -14.73
CA ASP A 77 4.16 -12.40 -15.89
C ASP A 77 4.28 -10.87 -15.95
N LEU A 78 4.27 -10.20 -14.78
CA LEU A 78 4.40 -8.74 -14.69
C LEU A 78 5.83 -8.27 -14.95
N HIS A 79 6.84 -8.99 -14.46
CA HIS A 79 8.23 -8.77 -14.84
C HIS A 79 8.46 -9.06 -16.33
N GLN A 80 7.77 -10.04 -16.90
CA GLN A 80 7.89 -10.39 -18.32
C GLN A 80 7.37 -9.27 -19.23
N VAL A 81 6.19 -8.73 -18.94
CA VAL A 81 5.61 -7.64 -19.76
C VAL A 81 6.31 -6.30 -19.54
N ASN A 82 6.92 -6.08 -18.37
CA ASN A 82 7.66 -4.87 -18.07
C ASN A 82 8.85 -5.18 -17.14
N PRO A 83 10.02 -5.54 -17.69
CA PRO A 83 11.19 -5.96 -16.91
C PRO A 83 11.85 -4.81 -16.14
N LYS A 84 11.42 -3.56 -16.37
CA LYS A 84 11.93 -2.37 -15.67
C LYS A 84 11.04 -1.95 -14.51
N ALA A 85 9.86 -2.55 -14.34
CA ALA A 85 8.92 -2.18 -13.29
C ALA A 85 9.10 -3.08 -12.06
N LYS A 86 9.26 -2.45 -10.89
CA LYS A 86 9.16 -3.19 -9.61
C LYS A 86 7.74 -3.74 -9.45
N VAL A 87 7.60 -4.94 -8.91
CA VAL A 87 6.29 -5.52 -8.57
C VAL A 87 6.05 -5.40 -7.07
N SER A 88 5.00 -4.69 -6.68
CA SER A 88 4.53 -4.66 -5.29
C SER A 88 3.40 -5.65 -5.05
N VAL A 89 3.34 -6.21 -3.85
CA VAL A 89 2.18 -6.97 -3.36
C VAL A 89 1.58 -6.24 -2.17
N LYS A 90 0.32 -5.84 -2.31
CA LYS A 90 -0.42 -5.13 -1.26
C LYS A 90 -1.26 -6.11 -0.43
N LEU A 91 -0.84 -6.26 0.82
CA LEU A 91 -1.45 -7.09 1.86
C LEU A 91 -2.15 -6.21 2.91
N VAL A 92 -2.92 -6.83 3.80
CA VAL A 92 -3.54 -6.16 4.94
C VAL A 92 -3.04 -6.79 6.22
N ALA A 93 -2.64 -5.96 7.18
CA ALA A 93 -2.19 -6.39 8.49
C ALA A 93 -3.20 -7.32 9.16
N GLU A 94 -2.76 -8.52 9.50
CA GLU A 94 -3.44 -9.50 10.34
C GLU A 94 -2.37 -10.47 10.91
N ALA A 95 -2.69 -11.16 12.00
CA ALA A 95 -1.75 -12.12 12.57
C ALA A 95 -1.44 -13.24 11.55
N GLY A 96 -0.16 -13.54 11.34
CA GLY A 96 0.31 -14.50 10.33
C GLY A 96 0.81 -13.86 9.03
N ILE A 97 0.65 -12.53 8.88
CA ILE A 97 1.12 -11.80 7.70
C ILE A 97 2.63 -11.93 7.47
N GLY A 98 3.45 -12.09 8.50
CA GLY A 98 4.90 -12.24 8.35
C GLY A 98 5.28 -13.52 7.61
N THR A 99 4.52 -14.60 7.84
CA THR A 99 4.68 -15.87 7.10
C THR A 99 4.33 -15.68 5.63
N VAL A 100 3.22 -14.99 5.35
CA VAL A 100 2.79 -14.67 3.97
C VAL A 100 3.83 -13.78 3.30
N ALA A 101 4.34 -12.76 3.97
CA ALA A 101 5.35 -11.85 3.46
C ALA A 101 6.66 -12.56 3.09
N SER A 102 7.06 -13.57 3.87
CA SER A 102 8.21 -14.42 3.54
C SER A 102 7.97 -15.21 2.25
N GLY A 103 6.76 -15.73 2.04
CA GLY A 103 6.35 -16.34 0.78
C GLY A 103 6.42 -15.35 -0.38
N VAL A 104 5.89 -14.13 -0.20
CA VAL A 104 5.89 -13.06 -1.20
C VAL A 104 7.31 -12.64 -1.60
N ALA A 105 8.21 -12.49 -0.64
CA ALA A 105 9.62 -12.18 -0.92
C ALA A 105 10.32 -13.32 -1.68
N LYS A 106 9.97 -14.58 -1.40
CA LYS A 106 10.47 -15.74 -2.15
C LYS A 106 9.86 -15.87 -3.55
N ALA A 107 8.64 -15.36 -3.73
CA ALA A 107 7.93 -15.29 -5.00
C ALA A 107 8.41 -14.17 -5.94
N ASN A 108 9.57 -13.55 -5.62
CA ASN A 108 10.25 -12.54 -6.43
C ASN A 108 9.61 -11.14 -6.43
N ALA A 109 8.75 -10.81 -5.46
CA ALA A 109 8.25 -9.43 -5.33
C ALA A 109 9.39 -8.48 -4.96
N ASP A 110 9.34 -7.24 -5.45
CA ASP A 110 10.30 -6.19 -5.12
C ASP A 110 9.87 -5.39 -3.88
N VAL A 111 8.56 -5.29 -3.65
CA VAL A 111 7.96 -4.46 -2.60
C VAL A 111 6.81 -5.19 -1.94
N ILE A 112 6.73 -5.13 -0.62
CA ILE A 112 5.58 -5.61 0.15
C ILE A 112 4.94 -4.40 0.80
N GLN A 113 3.67 -4.16 0.49
CA GLN A 113 2.88 -3.13 1.15
C GLN A 113 2.00 -3.75 2.24
N ILE A 114 2.14 -3.25 3.46
CA ILE A 114 1.31 -3.60 4.62
C ILE A 114 0.27 -2.49 4.84
N SER A 115 -1.00 -2.80 4.65
CA SER A 115 -2.10 -1.87 4.91
C SER A 115 -2.78 -2.13 6.24
N GLY A 116 -2.93 -1.12 7.09
CA GLY A 116 -3.71 -1.22 8.33
C GLY A 116 -5.22 -1.18 8.10
N HIS A 117 -5.99 -1.64 9.09
CA HIS A 117 -7.46 -1.60 9.08
C HIS A 117 -8.04 -0.18 8.90
N ASP A 118 -7.25 0.85 9.25
CA ASP A 118 -7.64 2.28 9.15
C ASP A 118 -7.57 2.86 7.73
N GLY A 119 -7.31 2.04 6.71
CA GLY A 119 -7.35 2.43 5.31
C GLY A 119 -8.70 3.00 4.89
N GLY A 120 -8.68 4.06 4.06
CA GLY A 120 -9.89 4.65 3.48
C GLY A 120 -10.55 3.77 2.42
N THR A 121 -11.82 4.05 2.10
CA THR A 121 -12.53 3.41 0.98
C THR A 121 -13.62 4.29 0.41
N GLY A 122 -13.85 4.20 -0.91
CA GLY A 122 -14.96 4.86 -1.58
C GLY A 122 -16.30 4.17 -1.36
N ALA A 123 -16.31 2.85 -1.15
CA ALA A 123 -17.49 2.02 -0.91
C ALA A 123 -17.09 0.67 -0.29
N SER A 124 -17.69 0.31 0.83
CA SER A 124 -17.46 -0.96 1.55
C SER A 124 -18.63 -1.22 2.51
N PRO A 125 -18.94 -2.49 2.85
CA PRO A 125 -19.82 -2.80 3.95
C PRO A 125 -19.31 -2.19 5.27
N ILE A 126 -20.23 -1.68 6.09
CA ILE A 126 -19.88 -1.10 7.40
C ILE A 126 -19.26 -2.17 8.30
N SER A 127 -19.75 -3.41 8.21
CA SER A 127 -19.19 -4.55 8.94
C SER A 127 -17.69 -4.68 8.68
N SER A 128 -17.27 -4.70 7.41
CA SER A 128 -15.88 -4.86 7.02
C SER A 128 -15.02 -3.68 7.46
N ILE A 129 -15.54 -2.45 7.33
CA ILE A 129 -14.85 -1.23 7.82
C ILE A 129 -14.59 -1.29 9.34
N LYS A 130 -15.49 -1.90 10.11
CA LYS A 130 -15.45 -1.89 11.58
C LYS A 130 -14.85 -3.14 12.21
N HIS A 131 -14.77 -4.24 11.48
CA HIS A 131 -14.52 -5.55 12.07
C HIS A 131 -13.53 -6.43 11.29
N ALA A 132 -12.92 -5.94 10.22
CA ALA A 132 -11.94 -6.72 9.45
C ALA A 132 -10.60 -5.98 9.31
N GLY A 133 -9.51 -6.73 9.41
CA GLY A 133 -8.14 -6.21 9.39
C GLY A 133 -7.61 -5.86 10.79
N GLY A 134 -6.29 -5.84 10.92
CA GLY A 134 -5.53 -5.46 12.11
C GLY A 134 -4.79 -4.13 11.96
N PRO A 135 -4.24 -3.60 13.07
CA PRO A 135 -3.47 -2.35 13.05
C PRO A 135 -2.17 -2.56 12.26
N TRP A 136 -1.75 -1.54 11.51
CA TRP A 136 -0.55 -1.65 10.69
C TRP A 136 0.70 -1.80 11.55
N GLU A 137 0.71 -1.29 12.77
CA GLU A 137 1.81 -1.41 13.73
C GLU A 137 2.14 -2.89 13.97
N LEU A 138 1.12 -3.72 14.24
CA LEU A 138 1.33 -5.16 14.45
C LEU A 138 1.76 -5.86 13.16
N GLY A 139 1.09 -5.60 12.04
CA GLY A 139 1.39 -6.27 10.77
C GLY A 139 2.76 -5.89 10.20
N LEU A 140 3.17 -4.63 10.36
CA LEU A 140 4.47 -4.13 9.94
C LEU A 140 5.57 -4.75 10.80
N THR A 141 5.41 -4.72 12.13
CA THR A 141 6.36 -5.36 13.05
C THR A 141 6.51 -6.84 12.75
N GLU A 142 5.40 -7.59 12.61
CA GLU A 142 5.44 -9.02 12.31
C GLU A 142 6.18 -9.29 10.99
N THR A 143 5.85 -8.52 9.95
CA THR A 143 6.49 -8.64 8.63
C THR A 143 7.98 -8.35 8.72
N HIS A 144 8.37 -7.25 9.37
CA HIS A 144 9.75 -6.84 9.50
C HIS A 144 10.59 -7.90 10.24
N GLN A 145 10.10 -8.35 11.40
CA GLN A 145 10.79 -9.35 12.22
C GLN A 145 10.92 -10.68 11.47
N THR A 146 9.82 -11.20 10.92
CA THR A 146 9.83 -12.49 10.23
C THR A 146 10.78 -12.48 9.03
N LEU A 147 10.80 -11.39 8.25
CA LEU A 147 11.70 -11.27 7.10
C LEU A 147 13.18 -11.20 7.52
N ILE A 148 13.50 -10.59 8.67
CA ILE A 148 14.88 -10.58 9.19
C ILE A 148 15.29 -11.99 9.60
N GLU A 149 14.47 -12.67 10.40
CA GLU A 149 14.74 -14.02 10.90
C GLU A 149 14.96 -15.03 9.78
N ASN A 150 14.26 -14.83 8.65
CA ASN A 150 14.39 -15.68 7.46
C ASN A 150 15.48 -15.22 6.48
N GLY A 151 16.20 -14.12 6.76
CA GLY A 151 17.22 -13.58 5.87
C GLY A 151 16.67 -13.02 4.55
N LEU A 152 15.40 -12.61 4.54
CA LEU A 152 14.67 -12.13 3.36
C LEU A 152 14.46 -10.61 3.35
N ARG A 153 14.68 -9.91 4.47
CA ARG A 153 14.37 -8.49 4.63
C ARG A 153 15.01 -7.57 3.59
N GLU A 154 16.21 -7.92 3.12
CA GLU A 154 16.97 -7.15 2.13
C GLU A 154 16.45 -7.32 0.70
N ARG A 155 15.64 -8.36 0.44
CA ARG A 155 15.09 -8.63 -0.89
C ARG A 155 13.90 -7.72 -1.23
N VAL A 156 13.28 -7.10 -0.24
CA VAL A 156 12.02 -6.36 -0.43
C VAL A 156 12.05 -5.00 0.24
N ILE A 157 11.43 -4.03 -0.42
CA ILE A 157 11.07 -2.74 0.19
C ILE A 157 9.78 -2.95 1.00
N LEU A 158 9.76 -2.56 2.27
CA LEU A 158 8.56 -2.57 3.10
C LEU A 158 7.85 -1.21 3.04
N ARG A 159 6.68 -1.18 2.42
CA ARG A 159 5.81 -0.02 2.38
C ARG A 159 4.66 -0.19 3.37
N VAL A 160 4.21 0.89 4.00
CA VAL A 160 3.08 0.83 4.92
C VAL A 160 2.08 1.94 4.66
N ASP A 161 0.78 1.65 4.76
CA ASP A 161 -0.29 2.65 4.78
C ASP A 161 -1.35 2.30 5.84
N GLY A 162 -2.27 3.24 6.11
CA GLY A 162 -3.36 3.03 7.06
C GLY A 162 -3.51 4.19 8.03
N GLY A 163 -4.22 5.23 7.63
CA GLY A 163 -4.55 6.32 8.53
C GLY A 163 -3.42 7.31 8.85
N PHE A 164 -2.28 7.25 8.13
CA PHE A 164 -1.18 8.23 8.23
C PHE A 164 -1.69 9.67 8.06
N ARG A 165 -1.27 10.54 8.99
CA ARG A 165 -1.67 11.94 9.12
C ARG A 165 -0.51 12.91 9.09
N SER A 166 0.62 12.55 9.69
CA SER A 166 1.71 13.49 9.93
C SER A 166 3.09 12.83 9.84
N GLY A 167 4.15 13.63 10.01
CA GLY A 167 5.53 13.15 10.09
C GLY A 167 5.79 12.25 11.30
N VAL A 168 5.00 12.39 12.38
CA VAL A 168 5.06 11.49 13.54
C VAL A 168 4.75 10.05 13.13
N ASP A 169 3.68 9.86 12.35
CA ASP A 169 3.29 8.52 11.91
C ASP A 169 4.40 7.92 11.03
N VAL A 170 5.00 8.72 10.14
CA VAL A 170 6.14 8.31 9.31
C VAL A 170 7.32 7.86 10.16
N LEU A 171 7.70 8.60 11.20
CA LEU A 171 8.80 8.20 12.09
C LEU A 171 8.49 6.94 12.89
N MET A 172 7.26 6.79 13.38
CA MET A 172 6.83 5.58 14.09
C MET A 172 6.94 4.36 13.16
N ALA A 173 6.44 4.48 11.94
CA ALA A 173 6.54 3.43 10.94
C ALA A 173 7.99 3.12 10.53
N ALA A 174 8.83 4.15 10.39
CA ALA A 174 10.26 3.99 10.11
C ALA A 174 10.92 3.17 11.23
N ALA A 175 10.76 3.57 12.48
CA ALA A 175 11.30 2.85 13.65
C ALA A 175 10.80 1.40 13.74
N MET A 176 9.58 1.12 13.26
CA MET A 176 9.01 -0.24 13.16
C MET A 176 9.48 -1.03 11.92
N GLY A 177 10.27 -0.43 11.03
CA GLY A 177 10.96 -1.11 9.94
C GLY A 177 10.44 -0.85 8.53
N ALA A 178 9.57 0.14 8.33
CA ALA A 178 9.10 0.56 7.00
C ALA A 178 10.10 1.45 6.27
N ASP A 179 10.23 1.21 4.97
CA ASP A 179 11.04 1.97 4.01
C ASP A 179 10.24 3.08 3.30
N GLU A 180 8.93 2.90 3.15
CA GLU A 180 8.05 3.80 2.40
C GLU A 180 6.66 3.96 3.05
N TYR A 181 6.03 5.12 2.84
CA TYR A 181 4.84 5.54 3.60
C TYR A 181 3.71 6.00 2.66
N GLY A 182 2.55 5.35 2.74
CA GLY A 182 1.41 5.60 1.87
C GLY A 182 0.36 6.52 2.49
N PHE A 183 -0.07 7.53 1.73
CA PHE A 183 -1.10 8.49 2.12
C PHE A 183 -2.28 8.45 1.15
N GLY A 184 -3.49 8.23 1.67
CA GLY A 184 -4.73 8.21 0.90
C GLY A 184 -5.69 9.31 1.32
N SER A 185 -6.41 9.09 2.44
CA SER A 185 -7.45 10.00 2.92
C SER A 185 -6.95 11.44 3.15
N LEU A 186 -5.75 11.61 3.70
CA LEU A 186 -5.19 12.94 3.95
C LEU A 186 -4.74 13.65 2.68
N ALA A 187 -4.19 12.92 1.71
CA ALA A 187 -3.95 13.47 0.37
C ALA A 187 -5.25 13.96 -0.27
N MET A 188 -6.35 13.21 -0.12
CA MET A 188 -7.67 13.66 -0.60
C MET A 188 -8.15 14.92 0.15
N ILE A 189 -7.92 15.01 1.47
CA ILE A 189 -8.26 16.19 2.28
C ILE A 189 -7.45 17.41 1.84
N ALA A 190 -6.14 17.26 1.62
CA ALA A 190 -5.28 18.32 1.11
C ALA A 190 -5.79 18.88 -0.22
N THR A 191 -6.40 18.04 -1.06
CA THR A 191 -7.02 18.45 -2.33
C THR A 191 -8.51 18.85 -2.24
N GLY A 192 -9.08 18.92 -1.03
CA GLY A 192 -10.43 19.48 -0.80
C GLY A 192 -11.47 18.54 -0.22
N CYS A 193 -11.14 17.29 0.14
CA CYS A 193 -12.12 16.41 0.81
C CYS A 193 -12.51 16.97 2.19
N VAL A 194 -13.80 17.16 2.42
CA VAL A 194 -14.37 17.66 3.69
C VAL A 194 -14.89 16.55 4.61
N MET A 195 -14.48 15.30 4.36
CA MET A 195 -14.87 14.14 5.16
C MET A 195 -16.39 13.92 5.33
N ALA A 196 -17.17 14.24 4.29
CA ALA A 196 -18.62 14.04 4.29
C ALA A 196 -19.07 12.57 4.33
N ARG A 197 -18.17 11.61 4.07
CA ARG A 197 -18.41 10.14 4.11
C ARG A 197 -19.53 9.62 3.21
N ILE A 198 -19.90 10.37 2.19
CA ILE A 198 -20.89 9.99 1.17
C ILE A 198 -20.26 9.60 -0.17
N CYS A 199 -19.00 9.12 -0.16
CA CYS A 199 -18.23 8.79 -1.36
C CYS A 199 -18.93 7.77 -2.28
N HIS A 200 -19.64 6.81 -1.69
CA HIS A 200 -20.40 5.77 -2.37
C HIS A 200 -21.71 6.29 -2.99
N THR A 201 -22.20 7.48 -2.57
CA THR A 201 -23.50 7.98 -3.00
C THR A 201 -23.46 8.72 -4.34
N ASN A 202 -22.26 9.01 -4.85
CA ASN A 202 -22.01 9.88 -6.00
C ASN A 202 -22.32 11.37 -5.76
N ASN A 203 -22.64 11.76 -4.52
CA ASN A 203 -23.05 13.14 -4.18
C ASN A 203 -21.97 13.90 -3.40
N CYS A 204 -20.69 13.67 -3.69
CA CYS A 204 -19.60 14.40 -3.04
C CYS A 204 -19.79 15.92 -3.19
N PRO A 205 -19.86 16.70 -2.08
CA PRO A 205 -20.23 18.11 -2.15
C PRO A 205 -19.16 18.99 -2.81
N VAL A 206 -17.93 18.49 -2.85
CA VAL A 206 -16.69 19.20 -3.25
C VAL A 206 -16.01 18.54 -4.46
N GLY A 207 -16.73 17.71 -5.22
CA GLY A 207 -16.24 17.16 -6.49
C GLY A 207 -15.17 16.06 -6.41
N VAL A 208 -14.61 15.77 -5.23
CA VAL A 208 -13.54 14.77 -5.04
C VAL A 208 -13.97 13.35 -5.44
N ALA A 209 -15.09 12.86 -4.90
CA ALA A 209 -15.51 11.46 -5.05
C ALA A 209 -16.85 11.32 -5.81
N SER A 210 -17.03 12.06 -6.90
CA SER A 210 -18.23 12.01 -7.75
C SER A 210 -17.88 11.85 -9.24
N GLN A 211 -18.81 11.27 -10.01
CA GLN A 211 -18.78 11.23 -11.47
C GLN A 211 -19.80 12.20 -12.10
N ARG A 212 -20.62 12.88 -11.28
CA ARG A 212 -21.55 13.90 -11.72
C ARG A 212 -20.78 15.14 -12.15
N GLU A 213 -20.99 15.60 -13.38
CA GLU A 213 -20.22 16.68 -13.98
C GLU A 213 -20.37 17.99 -13.20
N GLU A 214 -21.59 18.32 -12.81
CA GLU A 214 -21.93 19.50 -12.01
C GLU A 214 -21.31 19.50 -10.61
N LEU A 215 -20.98 18.31 -10.06
CA LEU A 215 -20.27 18.19 -8.80
C LEU A 215 -18.76 18.20 -9.00
N ARG A 216 -18.24 17.56 -10.06
CA ARG A 216 -16.81 17.61 -10.41
C ARG A 216 -16.34 19.03 -10.70
N ALA A 217 -17.20 19.87 -11.29
CA ALA A 217 -16.93 21.30 -11.49
C ALA A 217 -16.67 22.08 -10.18
N ARG A 218 -16.97 21.49 -9.02
CA ARG A 218 -16.70 22.07 -7.68
C ARG A 218 -15.37 21.64 -7.08
N PHE A 219 -14.60 20.78 -7.76
CA PHE A 219 -13.32 20.28 -7.25
C PHE A 219 -12.32 21.44 -7.11
N PRO A 220 -11.86 21.77 -5.88
CA PRO A 220 -11.03 22.95 -5.67
C PRO A 220 -9.53 22.66 -5.78
N GLY A 221 -9.13 21.38 -5.74
CA GLY A 221 -7.74 21.00 -5.55
C GLY A 221 -6.84 21.36 -6.71
N VAL A 222 -5.68 21.92 -6.41
CA VAL A 222 -4.57 22.09 -7.36
C VAL A 222 -3.40 21.21 -6.97
N PRO A 223 -2.55 20.76 -7.92
CA PRO A 223 -1.40 19.90 -7.60
C PRO A 223 -0.48 20.48 -6.52
N GLY A 224 -0.34 21.81 -6.47
CA GLY A 224 0.47 22.52 -5.48
C GLY A 224 0.02 22.28 -4.03
N ASP A 225 -1.27 22.09 -3.77
CA ASP A 225 -1.78 21.83 -2.42
C ASP A 225 -1.26 20.49 -1.88
N LEU A 226 -1.21 19.48 -2.75
CA LEU A 226 -0.71 18.16 -2.40
C LEU A 226 0.82 18.18 -2.22
N VAL A 227 1.55 18.92 -3.06
CA VAL A 227 2.99 19.12 -2.90
C VAL A 227 3.29 19.77 -1.56
N ASN A 228 2.58 20.86 -1.22
CA ASN A 228 2.76 21.56 0.05
C ASN A 228 2.47 20.66 1.25
N PHE A 229 1.42 19.83 1.18
CA PHE A 229 1.13 18.84 2.21
C PHE A 229 2.33 17.91 2.47
N PHE A 230 2.90 17.32 1.41
CA PHE A 230 4.06 16.44 1.56
C PHE A 230 5.33 17.18 2.00
N LEU A 231 5.53 18.43 1.60
CA LEU A 231 6.62 19.27 2.11
C LEU A 231 6.48 19.50 3.63
N TYR A 232 5.27 19.75 4.14
CA TYR A 232 5.06 19.90 5.58
C TYR A 232 5.27 18.60 6.35
N VAL A 233 4.80 17.46 5.84
CA VAL A 233 5.08 16.14 6.43
C VAL A 233 6.59 15.89 6.47
N ALA A 234 7.30 16.16 5.36
CA ALA A 234 8.74 15.97 5.28
C ALA A 234 9.49 16.91 6.24
N GLU A 235 9.07 18.16 6.39
CA GLU A 235 9.69 19.11 7.32
C GLU A 235 9.49 18.68 8.78
N GLU A 236 8.31 18.16 9.13
CA GLU A 236 8.05 17.59 10.45
C GLU A 236 8.94 16.39 10.72
N VAL A 237 9.10 15.46 9.76
CA VAL A 237 10.04 14.33 9.86
C VAL A 237 11.46 14.84 10.11
N ARG A 238 11.94 15.82 9.33
CA ARG A 238 13.29 16.40 9.49
C ARG A 238 13.47 17.05 10.86
N GLY A 239 12.48 17.82 11.32
CA GLY A 239 12.52 18.47 12.62
C GLY A 239 12.60 17.46 13.77
N MET A 240 11.84 16.37 13.69
CA MET A 240 11.86 15.32 14.70
C MET A 240 13.13 14.45 14.65
N LEU A 241 13.67 14.15 13.46
CA LEU A 241 14.98 13.49 13.33
C LEU A 241 16.08 14.32 14.02
N ALA A 242 16.09 15.64 13.79
CA ALA A 242 17.05 16.55 14.42
C ALA A 242 16.90 16.56 15.95
N GLN A 243 15.68 16.50 16.49
CA GLN A 243 15.45 16.38 17.94
C GLN A 243 15.97 15.06 18.52
N LEU A 244 15.91 13.98 17.75
CA LEU A 244 16.45 12.67 18.13
C LEU A 244 17.98 12.56 17.91
N GLY A 245 18.60 13.54 17.25
CA GLY A 245 20.03 13.54 16.95
C GLY A 245 20.43 12.74 15.70
N TYR A 246 19.51 12.52 14.77
CA TYR A 246 19.74 11.80 13.51
C TYR A 246 19.67 12.75 12.31
N GLU A 247 20.49 12.50 11.29
CA GLU A 247 20.53 13.30 10.06
C GLU A 247 19.67 12.69 8.96
N LYS A 248 19.54 11.35 8.92
CA LYS A 248 18.84 10.64 7.85
C LYS A 248 17.77 9.73 8.42
N LEU A 249 16.68 9.57 7.65
CA LEU A 249 15.62 8.63 7.98
C LEU A 249 16.12 7.18 8.00
N ASP A 250 17.05 6.84 7.10
CA ASP A 250 17.75 5.55 7.06
C ASP A 250 18.36 5.16 8.41
N ASP A 251 18.82 6.13 9.21
CA ASP A 251 19.52 5.87 10.47
C ASP A 251 18.60 5.32 11.57
N ILE A 252 17.29 5.46 11.40
CA ILE A 252 16.29 5.06 12.40
C ILE A 252 15.40 3.90 11.93
N ILE A 253 15.51 3.45 10.68
CA ILE A 253 14.62 2.40 10.16
C ILE A 253 14.89 1.08 10.91
N GLY A 254 13.85 0.52 11.53
CA GLY A 254 13.92 -0.69 12.36
C GLY A 254 14.46 -0.47 13.79
N ARG A 255 14.77 0.77 14.19
CA ARG A 255 15.28 1.12 15.53
C ARG A 255 14.13 1.25 16.55
N THR A 256 13.51 0.13 16.89
CA THR A 256 12.44 0.08 17.91
C THR A 256 12.89 0.51 19.30
N ASP A 257 14.19 0.50 19.59
CA ASP A 257 14.79 1.02 20.83
C ASP A 257 14.59 2.53 21.04
N LEU A 258 14.23 3.27 19.97
CA LEU A 258 13.85 4.68 20.04
C LEU A 258 12.42 4.87 20.57
N LEU A 259 11.62 3.80 20.62
CA LEU A 259 10.24 3.83 21.05
C LEU A 259 10.15 3.40 22.51
N LYS A 260 9.28 4.07 23.28
CA LYS A 260 8.92 3.64 24.63
C LYS A 260 7.42 3.80 24.85
N PRO A 261 6.79 2.91 25.64
CA PRO A 261 5.42 3.11 26.08
C PRO A 261 5.31 4.45 26.79
N ARG A 262 4.24 5.20 26.47
CA ARG A 262 3.88 6.38 27.24
C ARG A 262 3.15 5.92 28.50
N ASP A 263 3.44 6.57 29.62
CA ASP A 263 2.65 6.42 30.83
C ASP A 263 1.31 7.17 30.66
N ILE A 264 0.27 6.41 30.30
CA ILE A 264 -1.08 6.93 30.05
C ILE A 264 -2.11 6.08 30.77
N SER A 265 -3.13 6.72 31.33
CA SER A 265 -4.29 6.02 31.89
C SER A 265 -5.26 5.63 30.77
N LEU A 266 -5.58 4.34 30.68
CA LEU A 266 -6.58 3.81 29.76
C LEU A 266 -7.93 3.70 30.46
N VAL A 267 -9.02 3.99 29.73
CA VAL A 267 -10.37 4.03 30.31
C VAL A 267 -10.87 2.63 30.74
N LYS A 268 -10.46 1.57 30.03
CA LYS A 268 -11.04 0.22 30.19
C LYS A 268 -10.12 -0.80 30.84
N THR A 269 -8.81 -0.53 30.88
CA THR A 269 -7.77 -1.45 31.37
C THR A 269 -6.66 -0.64 32.03
N GLN A 270 -5.75 -1.29 32.76
CA GLN A 270 -4.62 -0.58 33.39
C GLN A 270 -3.50 -0.27 32.40
N HIS A 271 -3.17 -1.23 31.54
CA HIS A 271 -2.12 -1.11 30.52
C HIS A 271 -2.42 -2.05 29.34
N LEU A 272 -1.68 -1.86 28.24
CA LEU A 272 -1.56 -2.81 27.14
C LEU A 272 -0.13 -3.34 27.12
N ASP A 273 0.03 -4.62 26.81
CA ASP A 273 1.36 -5.17 26.54
C ASP A 273 1.81 -4.74 25.13
N LEU A 274 2.86 -3.92 25.07
CA LEU A 274 3.45 -3.42 23.83
C LEU A 274 4.79 -4.10 23.52
N ASN A 275 5.19 -5.12 24.29
CA ASN A 275 6.48 -5.78 24.14
C ASN A 275 6.68 -6.36 22.74
N TYR A 276 5.61 -6.85 22.10
CA TYR A 276 5.69 -7.36 20.74
C TYR A 276 6.07 -6.29 19.71
N ILE A 277 5.51 -5.08 19.83
CA ILE A 277 5.81 -3.97 18.92
C ILE A 277 7.21 -3.42 19.17
N LEU A 278 7.66 -3.47 20.43
CA LEU A 278 8.95 -2.94 20.87
C LEU A 278 10.09 -3.96 20.76
N SER A 279 9.79 -5.24 20.55
CA SER A 279 10.81 -6.26 20.38
C SER A 279 11.57 -6.04 19.08
N ASN A 280 12.81 -6.53 19.07
CA ASN A 280 13.72 -6.42 17.94
C ASN A 280 14.44 -7.76 17.77
N VAL A 281 14.52 -8.23 16.52
CA VAL A 281 15.19 -9.49 16.14
C VAL A 281 16.50 -9.24 15.37
N GLY A 282 16.95 -7.99 15.33
CA GLY A 282 18.10 -7.51 14.58
C GLY A 282 17.72 -6.40 13.61
N LEU A 283 18.73 -5.83 12.96
CA LEU A 283 18.56 -4.88 11.87
C LEU A 283 18.95 -5.54 10.54
N PRO A 284 18.36 -5.12 9.40
CA PRO A 284 18.90 -5.50 8.10
C PRO A 284 20.37 -5.05 7.99
N LYS A 285 21.20 -5.79 7.24
CA LYS A 285 22.61 -5.39 7.03
C LYS A 285 22.69 -4.21 6.08
N TRP A 286 21.72 -4.08 5.18
CA TRP A 286 21.64 -3.00 4.21
C TRP A 286 20.73 -1.89 4.72
N SER A 287 21.10 -0.64 4.42
CA SER A 287 20.23 0.50 4.70
C SER A 287 19.00 0.48 3.79
N SER A 288 17.94 1.17 4.20
CA SER A 288 16.73 1.31 3.38
C SER A 288 17.04 1.87 1.99
N THR A 289 17.91 2.88 1.88
CA THR A 289 18.35 3.43 0.60
C THR A 289 19.04 2.37 -0.27
N ALA A 290 19.93 1.54 0.29
CA ALA A 290 20.55 0.45 -0.44
C ALA A 290 19.50 -0.57 -0.92
N ILE A 291 18.53 -0.92 -0.07
CA ILE A 291 17.45 -1.84 -0.44
C ILE A 291 16.60 -1.26 -1.58
N ARG A 292 16.22 0.02 -1.50
CA ARG A 292 15.34 0.67 -2.48
C ARG A 292 16.00 0.86 -3.85
N THR A 293 17.30 1.09 -3.88
CA THR A 293 18.09 1.33 -5.09
C THR A 293 18.55 0.07 -5.82
N GLN A 294 18.27 -1.12 -5.26
CA GLN A 294 18.45 -2.37 -6.00
C GLN A 294 17.68 -2.34 -7.33
N GLU A 295 18.27 -2.95 -8.34
CA GLU A 295 17.61 -3.27 -9.60
C GLU A 295 16.35 -4.14 -9.35
N VAL A 296 15.44 -4.13 -10.32
CA VAL A 296 14.27 -5.00 -10.30
C VAL A 296 14.71 -6.47 -10.29
N HIS A 297 14.05 -7.31 -9.50
CA HIS A 297 14.33 -8.75 -9.54
C HIS A 297 14.09 -9.32 -10.94
N SER A 298 15.01 -10.16 -11.42
CA SER A 298 14.92 -10.74 -12.77
C SER A 298 14.14 -12.05 -12.77
N ASN A 299 13.45 -12.34 -13.88
CA ASN A 299 12.90 -13.66 -14.21
C ASN A 299 14.00 -14.70 -14.54
N GLY A 300 15.26 -14.27 -14.64
CA GLY A 300 16.33 -15.08 -15.22
C GLY A 300 16.19 -15.17 -16.74
N PRO A 301 16.96 -16.06 -17.39
CA PRO A 301 16.84 -16.28 -18.84
C PRO A 301 15.47 -16.86 -19.21
N VAL A 302 14.79 -16.22 -20.15
CA VAL A 302 13.49 -16.66 -20.68
C VAL A 302 13.55 -16.88 -22.20
N LEU A 303 12.61 -17.67 -22.74
CA LEU A 303 12.58 -17.95 -24.18
C LEU A 303 12.41 -16.67 -25.01
N ASP A 304 11.61 -15.72 -24.52
CA ASP A 304 11.41 -14.42 -25.17
C ASP A 304 12.72 -13.64 -25.36
N ASP A 305 13.74 -13.83 -24.53
CA ASP A 305 15.05 -13.20 -24.74
C ASP A 305 15.72 -13.70 -26.02
N ILE A 306 15.56 -14.99 -26.34
CA ILE A 306 16.06 -15.59 -27.58
C ILE A 306 15.24 -15.07 -28.75
N LEU A 307 13.91 -15.06 -28.63
CA LEU A 307 13.02 -14.60 -29.70
C LEU A 307 13.21 -13.12 -30.02
N LEU A 308 13.49 -12.28 -29.03
CA LEU A 308 13.72 -10.83 -29.22
C LEU A 308 15.14 -10.52 -29.70
N SER A 309 16.09 -11.45 -29.54
CA SER A 309 17.46 -11.31 -30.05
C SER A 309 17.67 -11.95 -31.42
N ASP A 310 16.72 -12.76 -31.89
CA ASP A 310 16.70 -13.27 -33.26
C ASP A 310 16.46 -12.12 -34.25
N PRO A 311 17.39 -11.84 -35.16
CA PRO A 311 17.24 -10.77 -36.15
C PRO A 311 16.29 -11.13 -37.31
N GLU A 312 15.90 -12.40 -37.48
CA GLU A 312 14.93 -12.86 -38.49
C GLU A 312 13.47 -12.83 -37.99
#